data_AF-A0A951LBA8-F1
#
_entry.id   AF-A0A951LBA8-F1
#
_cell.length_a   1.000
_cell.length_b   1.000
_cell.length_c   1.000
_cell.angle_alpha   90.00
_cell.angle_beta   90.00
_cell.angle_gamma   90.00
#
_symmetry.space_group_name_H-M   'P 1'
#
loop_
_entity.id
_entity.type
_entity.pdbx_description
1 polymer ?
#
loop_
_entity_poly.entity_id
_entity_poly.type
_entity_poly.pdbx_seq_one_letter_code
_entity_poly.pdbx_strand_id
1 'polypeptide(L)' 'MANHLTPTELARESGLERRDVIVKCIELGVPIFNGRIDKTLFLSSLRELPSSQQQPQVAGA' A
#
# COMPACT_ATOMS: atom_id res chain seq x y z
N MET A 1 -4.46 -15.81 -4.91
CA MET A 1 -3.43 -15.08 -4.11
C MET A 1 -4.16 -14.15 -3.16
N ALA A 2 -3.82 -14.16 -1.87
CA ALA A 2 -4.38 -13.19 -0.93
C ALA A 2 -3.67 -11.85 -1.17
N ASN A 3 -4.30 -10.94 -1.91
CA ASN A 3 -3.72 -9.60 -2.11
C ASN A 3 -3.80 -8.73 -0.84
N HIS A 4 -4.62 -9.12 0.15
CA HIS A 4 -4.86 -8.36 1.37
C HIS A 4 -4.15 -8.97 2.58
N LEU A 5 -3.14 -8.28 3.07
CA LEU A 5 -2.28 -8.70 4.16
C LEU A 5 -2.53 -7.88 5.41
N THR A 6 -2.34 -8.45 6.59
CA THR A 6 -2.27 -7.63 7.81
C THR A 6 -1.00 -6.77 7.80
N PRO A 7 -0.94 -5.69 8.58
CA PRO A 7 0.26 -4.86 8.72
C PRO A 7 1.50 -5.68 9.11
N THR A 8 1.34 -6.76 9.88
CA THR A 8 2.46 -7.64 10.27
C THR A 8 2.97 -8.48 9.11
N GLU A 9 2.06 -9.04 8.30
CA GLU A 9 2.43 -9.82 7.13
C GLU A 9 3.09 -8.93 6.07
N LEU A 10 2.51 -7.75 5.81
CA LEU A 10 3.06 -6.79 4.86
C LEU A 10 4.43 -6.25 5.30
N ALA A 11 4.62 -6.01 6.59
CA ALA A 11 5.90 -5.64 7.19
C ALA A 11 6.97 -6.71 6.92
N ARG A 12 6.67 -7.99 7.18
CA ARG A 12 7.58 -9.10 6.91
C ARG A 12 7.94 -9.21 5.43
N GLU A 13 6.96 -9.05 4.53
CA GLU A 13 7.21 -9.18 3.10
C GLU A 13 7.97 -7.98 2.51
N SER A 14 7.72 -6.77 3.02
CA SER A 14 8.34 -5.54 2.52
C SER A 14 9.68 -5.24 3.19
N GLY A 15 10.06 -6.01 4.21
CA GLY A 15 11.26 -5.74 5.03
C GLY A 15 11.14 -4.45 5.85
N LEU A 16 9.93 -4.02 6.16
CA LEU A 16 9.63 -2.81 6.94
C LEU A 16 9.18 -3.17 8.35
N GLU A 17 9.27 -2.23 9.28
CA GLU A 17 8.63 -2.40 10.58
C GLU A 17 7.11 -2.25 10.45
N ARG A 18 6.35 -2.92 11.34
CA ARG A 18 4.88 -2.81 11.36
C ARG A 18 4.43 -1.35 11.51
N ARG A 19 5.16 -0.56 12.29
CA ARG A 19 4.83 0.85 12.52
C ARG A 19 5.04 1.68 11.26
N ASP A 20 6.17 1.49 10.57
CA ASP A 20 6.47 2.11 9.28
C ASP A 20 5.44 1.79 8.20
N VAL A 21 4.99 0.54 8.13
CA VAL A 21 3.93 0.15 7.17
C VAL A 21 2.66 0.96 7.41
N ILE A 22 2.24 1.11 8.67
CA ILE A 22 1.02 1.86 9.02
C ILE A 22 1.19 3.33 8.70
N VAL A 23 2.33 3.92 9.06
CA VAL A 23 2.63 5.34 8.80
C VAL A 23 2.65 5.59 7.29
N LYS A 24 3.37 4.78 6.52
CA LYS A 24 3.40 4.85 5.06
C LYS A 24 2.01 4.65 4.44
N CYS A 25 1.17 3.79 4.98
CA CYS A 25 -0.20 3.67 4.46
C CYS A 25 -0.97 4.99 4.60
N ILE A 26 -0.82 5.68 5.72
CA ILE A 26 -1.47 6.97 5.95
C ILE A 26 -0.86 8.06 5.06
N GLU A 27 0.47 8.14 4.99
CA GLU A 27 1.19 9.14 4.19
C GLU A 27 0.94 8.99 2.68
N LEU A 28 0.86 7.75 2.21
CA LEU A 28 0.67 7.41 0.79
C LEU A 28 -0.81 7.31 0.40
N GLY A 29 -1.74 7.49 1.34
CA GLY A 29 -3.17 7.35 1.09
C GLY A 29 -3.63 5.93 0.76
N VAL A 30 -2.89 4.91 1.22
CA VAL A 30 -3.24 3.50 1.02
C VAL A 30 -4.34 3.11 2.03
N PRO A 31 -5.54 2.69 1.59
CA PRO A 31 -6.64 2.34 2.46
C PRO A 31 -6.36 1.09 3.28
N ILE A 32 -6.73 1.15 4.56
CA ILE A 32 -6.70 0.03 5.49
C ILE A 32 -8.14 -0.46 5.67
N PHE A 33 -8.48 -1.62 5.11
CA PHE A 33 -9.82 -2.19 5.19
C PHE A 33 -9.85 -3.36 6.16
N ASN A 34 -10.63 -3.23 7.24
CA ASN A 34 -10.79 -4.24 8.29
C ASN A 34 -9.44 -4.75 8.85
N GLY A 35 -8.47 -3.84 9.01
CA GLY A 35 -7.12 -4.16 9.47
C GLY A 35 -6.24 -4.89 8.45
N ARG A 36 -6.62 -4.89 7.17
CA ARG A 36 -5.83 -5.44 6.06
C ARG A 36 -5.48 -4.35 5.05
N ILE A 37 -4.38 -4.56 4.37
CA ILE A 37 -3.80 -3.66 3.38
C ILE A 37 -3.60 -4.44 2.09
N ASP A 38 -3.97 -3.84 0.96
CA ASP A 38 -3.67 -4.44 -0.34
C ASP A 38 -2.17 -4.30 -0.65
N LYS A 39 -1.49 -5.44 -0.79
CA LYS A 39 -0.06 -5.52 -1.04
C LYS A 39 0.32 -4.82 -2.35
N THR A 40 -0.46 -5.04 -3.40
CA THR A 40 -0.15 -4.51 -4.73
C THR A 40 -0.24 -3.00 -4.72
N LEU A 41 -1.31 -2.46 -4.12
CA LEU A 41 -1.49 -1.03 -3.95
C LEU A 41 -0.37 -0.42 -3.10
N PHE A 42 -0.05 -1.01 -1.96
CA PHE A 42 1.02 -0.51 -1.08
C PHE A 42 2.38 -0.50 -1.77
N LEU A 43 2.74 -1.58 -2.47
CA LEU A 43 4.01 -1.67 -3.19
C LEU A 43 4.04 -0.73 -4.42
N SER A 44 2.90 -0.48 -5.08
CA SER A 44 2.79 0.53 -6.13
C SER A 44 3.04 1.92 -5.55
N SER A 45 2.29 2.29 -4.51
CA SER A 45 2.42 3.61 -3.88
C SER A 45 3.81 3.86 -3.31
N LEU A 46 4.51 2.81 -2.85
CA LEU A 46 5.92 2.93 -2.44
C LEU A 46 6.88 3.21 -3.58
N ARG A 47 6.62 2.69 -4.78
CA ARG A 47 7.43 2.95 -5.99
C ARG A 47 7.14 4.32 -6.59
N GLU A 48 5.96 4.89 -6.32
CA GLU A 48 5.51 6.17 -6.87
C GLU A 48 6.09 7.41 -6.13
N LEU A 49 6.77 7.23 -5.00
CA LEU A 49 7.57 8.28 -4.34
C LEU A 49 8.98 8.39 -4.94
N PRO A 50 9.46 9.55 -5.45
CA PRO A 50 8.82 10.61 -6.19
C PRO A 50 9.25 10.61 -7.68
N SER A 51 8.27 10.57 -8.56
CA SER A 51 8.29 11.35 -9.81
C SER A 51 6.83 11.65 -10.13
N SER A 52 6.40 12.82 -9.67
CA SER A 52 5.17 13.55 -9.96
C SER A 52 4.10 12.85 -10.83
N GLN A 53 2.91 12.74 -10.26
CA GLN A 53 1.61 12.59 -10.93
C GLN A 53 1.38 11.28 -11.69
N GLN A 54 0.44 10.46 -11.21
CA GLN A 54 -0.74 10.10 -12.01
C GLN A 54 -1.87 9.53 -11.15
N GLN A 55 -2.92 10.34 -11.04
CA GLN A 55 -4.22 10.04 -10.48
C GLN A 55 -5.00 9.06 -11.41
N PRO A 56 -6.17 8.57 -10.97
CA PRO A 56 -6.58 7.17 -11.02
C PRO A 56 -6.94 6.67 -12.43
N GLN A 57 -6.61 5.39 -12.69
CA GLN A 57 -7.07 4.66 -13.86
C GLN A 57 -8.61 4.62 -13.90
N VAL A 58 -9.16 5.42 -14.82
CA VAL A 58 -10.55 5.38 -15.27
C VAL A 58 -10.82 4.00 -15.90
N ALA A 59 -11.71 3.22 -15.28
CA ALA A 59 -12.37 2.12 -15.96
C ALA A 59 -13.50 2.71 -16.80
N GLY A 60 -13.24 2.96 -18.08
CA GLY A 60 -14.22 3.39 -19.05
C GLY A 60 -14.02 2.67 -20.38
N ALA A 61 -14.86 1.68 -20.65
CA ALA A 61 -15.45 1.25 -21.93
C ALA A 61 -16.01 -0.17 -21.79
#